data_AF-A0A9W8HC05-F1
#
_entry.id   AF-A0A9W8HC05-F1
#
_cell.length_a   1.000
_cell.length_b   1.000
_cell.length_c   1.000
_cell.angle_alpha   90.00
_cell.angle_beta   90.00
_cell.angle_gamma   90.00
#
_symmetry.space_group_name_H-M   'P 1'
#
loop_
_entity.id
_entity.type
_entity.pdbx_description
1 polymer ?
#
loop_
_entity_poly.entity_id
_entity_poly.type
_entity_poly.pdbx_seq_one_letter_code
_entity_poly.pdbx_strand_id
1 'polypeptide(L)'
;MSSEANSNGNYSSGSGYLSSTKLVLLICIEQYSRHYDWGPATLSELGEFLALHLYEATAWTVASLDELCNSLDKISVKAENQTLLPIVRQRLCALETIDDLYMFFDAVGQLVVDAEARMESDEEVTLLDSESIFGIFIRRCCLAFNLMDFQEISRFFAECLDMVRTIAKSDGERKPVVYSQLEMQEQAEVLISRLEEESQTPLPEKMEKDIRRSLEQLPRYSRIHYLQYLDLVRRGESEQSEISLRRFFDSNTIKDNRTIYQYALMYMAAMRAQLGMIELSQEALREATQVARDCQDHICLLYIICWEARLMCAALQHDKHVSKNRLKQLLIALVAKASSMRNHEMEIAGRILQTDLLILTKGPKEEVFESLVLIQALIVEHDVRKMREQWHRTASRAWAEYEKQPWARDVMQRLLDQTSSAETPLH
;
A
#
# COMPACT_ATOMS: atom_id res chain seq x y z
N MET A 1 15.46 37.47 27.11
CA MET A 1 15.94 38.39 26.05
C MET A 1 16.89 37.58 25.19
N SER A 2 16.31 36.76 24.31
CA SER A 2 16.09 37.05 22.88
C SER A 2 17.35 36.73 22.07
N SER A 3 17.34 35.51 21.53
CA SER A 3 18.11 35.08 20.36
C SER A 3 17.32 33.93 19.74
N GLU A 4 16.16 34.27 19.18
CA GLU A 4 15.49 33.49 18.15
C GLU A 4 16.49 33.26 17.01
N ALA A 5 16.77 32.01 16.68
CA ALA A 5 17.54 31.63 15.51
C ALA A 5 16.90 30.41 14.85
N ASN A 6 16.08 30.71 13.84
CA ASN A 6 15.75 29.90 12.69
C ASN A 6 15.24 28.47 12.92
N SER A 7 13.98 28.39 13.33
CA SER A 7 13.06 27.36 12.86
C SER A 7 12.64 27.65 11.41
N ASN A 8 13.52 27.43 10.44
CA ASN A 8 13.08 27.26 9.05
C ASN A 8 12.78 25.78 8.86
N GLY A 9 11.49 25.46 8.89
CA GLY A 9 10.98 24.21 8.38
C GLY A 9 11.37 24.10 6.91
N ASN A 10 12.39 23.31 6.63
CA ASN A 10 12.58 22.74 5.31
C ASN A 10 11.45 21.72 5.11
N TYR A 11 10.31 22.22 4.67
CA TYR A 11 9.54 21.49 3.67
C TYR A 11 10.54 21.16 2.56
N SER A 12 11.00 19.91 2.50
CA SER A 12 11.69 19.42 1.32
C SER A 12 10.72 19.59 0.17
N SER A 13 11.02 20.60 -0.64
CA SER A 13 10.39 21.05 -1.86
C SER A 13 9.81 19.90 -2.67
N GLY A 14 8.66 20.12 -3.33
CA GLY A 14 7.96 19.15 -4.17
C GLY A 14 8.71 18.66 -5.41
N SER A 15 10.05 18.72 -5.43
CA SER A 15 10.90 18.42 -6.59
C SER A 15 11.10 16.93 -6.86
N GLY A 16 10.56 16.04 -6.02
CA GLY A 16 10.67 14.59 -6.18
C GLY A 16 9.48 13.91 -6.88
N TYR A 17 8.40 14.61 -7.26
CA TYR A 17 7.23 13.91 -7.81
C TYR A 17 7.42 13.47 -9.26
N LEU A 18 8.14 14.24 -10.08
CA LEU A 18 8.25 13.98 -11.51
C LEU A 18 9.40 13.01 -11.79
N SER A 19 9.14 12.03 -12.64
CA SER A 19 10.13 11.09 -13.15
C SER A 19 9.95 10.89 -14.63
N SER A 20 10.99 10.35 -15.26
CA SER A 20 10.99 10.08 -16.69
C SER A 20 9.82 9.16 -17.09
N THR A 21 9.40 8.22 -16.24
CA THR A 21 8.27 7.30 -16.54
C THR A 21 6.94 8.04 -16.50
N LYS A 22 6.77 8.97 -15.55
CA LYS A 22 5.60 9.86 -15.49
C LYS A 22 5.52 10.78 -16.70
N LEU A 23 6.66 11.18 -17.27
CA LEU A 23 6.67 11.91 -18.55
C LEU A 23 6.10 11.06 -19.70
N VAL A 24 6.42 9.76 -19.76
CA VAL A 24 5.84 8.85 -20.76
C VAL A 24 4.32 8.76 -20.60
N LEU A 25 3.83 8.67 -19.36
CA LEU A 25 2.38 8.68 -19.07
C LEU A 25 1.73 10.01 -19.47
N LEU A 26 2.38 11.16 -19.21
CA LEU A 26 1.88 12.47 -19.66
C LEU A 26 1.79 12.56 -21.17
N ILE A 27 2.77 12.02 -21.90
CA ILE A 27 2.72 11.95 -23.36
C ILE A 27 1.58 11.05 -23.82
N CYS A 28 1.37 9.90 -23.18
CA CYS A 28 0.23 9.02 -23.51
C CYS A 28 -1.12 9.73 -23.30
N ILE A 29 -1.25 10.55 -22.25
CA ILE A 29 -2.44 11.37 -22.01
C ILE A 29 -2.57 12.47 -23.09
N GLU A 30 -1.47 13.15 -23.46
CA GLU A 30 -1.46 14.12 -24.57
C GLU A 30 -1.97 13.47 -25.87
N GLN A 31 -1.49 12.27 -26.19
CA GLN A 31 -1.90 11.53 -27.39
C GLN A 31 -3.38 11.11 -27.32
N TYR A 32 -3.82 10.59 -26.17
CA TYR A 32 -5.22 10.24 -25.92
C TYR A 32 -6.14 11.45 -26.14
N SER A 33 -5.71 12.64 -25.69
CA SER A 33 -6.53 13.84 -25.79
C SER A 33 -6.61 14.45 -27.19
N ARG A 34 -5.56 14.29 -28.00
CA ARG A 34 -5.41 14.96 -29.31
C ARG A 34 -5.77 14.10 -30.51
N HIS A 35 -5.75 12.77 -30.40
CA HIS A 35 -5.95 11.85 -31.53
C HIS A 35 -7.30 11.13 -31.48
N TYR A 36 -8.39 11.87 -31.67
CA TYR A 36 -9.75 11.31 -31.77
C TYR A 36 -9.93 10.40 -33.00
N ASP A 37 -9.10 10.62 -34.03
CA ASP A 37 -9.07 9.90 -35.30
C ASP A 37 -8.58 8.46 -35.19
N TRP A 38 -7.94 8.07 -34.08
CA TRP A 38 -7.49 6.69 -33.82
C TRP A 38 -8.64 5.69 -33.60
N GLY A 39 -9.86 6.18 -33.42
CA GLY A 39 -11.07 5.37 -33.32
C GLY A 39 -11.31 4.77 -31.92
N PRO A 40 -12.54 4.29 -31.66
CA PRO A 40 -13.00 3.99 -30.31
C PRO A 40 -12.30 2.77 -29.67
N ALA A 41 -11.84 1.81 -30.47
CA ALA A 41 -11.17 0.62 -29.96
C ALA A 41 -9.80 0.96 -29.35
N THR A 42 -8.96 1.68 -30.10
CA THR A 42 -7.62 2.10 -29.66
C THR A 42 -7.71 3.10 -28.50
N LEU A 43 -8.66 4.04 -28.54
CA LEU A 43 -8.89 4.96 -27.42
C LEU A 43 -9.39 4.24 -26.17
N SER A 44 -10.21 3.20 -26.30
CA SER A 44 -10.64 2.40 -25.13
C SER A 44 -9.48 1.62 -24.52
N GLU A 45 -8.64 0.97 -25.34
CA GLU A 45 -7.44 0.26 -24.89
C GLU A 45 -6.44 1.21 -24.21
N LEU A 46 -6.21 2.38 -24.79
CA LEU A 46 -5.35 3.41 -24.20
C LEU A 46 -5.95 4.00 -22.92
N GLY A 47 -7.26 4.22 -22.88
CA GLY A 47 -7.98 4.70 -21.71
C GLY A 47 -7.93 3.70 -20.55
N GLU A 48 -8.12 2.41 -20.82
CA GLU A 48 -7.99 1.33 -19.84
C GLU A 48 -6.55 1.22 -19.32
N PHE A 49 -5.57 1.27 -20.23
CA PHE A 49 -4.16 1.31 -19.88
C PHE A 49 -3.85 2.48 -18.95
N LEU A 50 -4.23 3.71 -19.33
CA LEU A 50 -4.01 4.91 -18.52
C LEU A 50 -4.75 4.84 -17.18
N ALA A 51 -5.99 4.36 -17.15
CA ALA A 51 -6.76 4.23 -15.92
C ALA A 51 -6.10 3.25 -14.94
N LEU A 52 -5.68 2.07 -15.42
CA LEU A 52 -4.96 1.09 -14.61
C LEU A 52 -3.63 1.67 -14.10
N HIS A 53 -2.94 2.44 -14.95
CA HIS A 53 -1.65 3.03 -14.60
C HIS A 53 -1.76 4.24 -13.67
N LEU A 54 -2.85 5.00 -13.70
CA LEU A 54 -3.03 6.21 -12.88
C LEU A 54 -3.80 5.96 -11.59
N TYR A 55 -4.61 4.90 -11.52
CA TYR A 55 -5.36 4.51 -10.32
C TYR A 55 -4.41 3.95 -9.24
N GLU A 56 -3.44 3.14 -9.61
CA GLU A 56 -2.35 2.69 -8.72
C GLU A 56 -1.17 3.67 -8.80
N ALA A 57 -1.36 4.87 -8.25
CA ALA A 57 -0.34 5.92 -8.22
C ALA A 57 0.98 5.49 -7.53
N THR A 58 0.98 4.38 -6.79
CA THR A 58 2.11 3.84 -6.01
C THR A 58 2.90 2.73 -6.69
N ALA A 59 2.50 2.26 -7.89
CA ALA A 59 3.05 1.04 -8.49
C ALA A 59 4.28 1.23 -9.42
N TRP A 60 4.63 2.47 -9.80
CA TRP A 60 5.58 2.69 -10.90
C TRP A 60 7.03 2.76 -10.41
N THR A 61 7.75 1.66 -10.59
CA THR A 61 9.21 1.54 -10.34
C THR A 61 9.92 1.12 -11.62
N VAL A 62 11.22 1.40 -11.73
CA VAL A 62 12.11 1.17 -12.89
C VAL A 62 12.08 -0.22 -13.54
N ALA A 63 11.65 -1.28 -12.84
CA ALA A 63 11.40 -2.58 -13.49
C ALA A 63 10.24 -2.51 -14.51
N SER A 64 9.40 -1.47 -14.40
CA SER A 64 8.20 -1.23 -15.18
C SER A 64 8.42 -0.47 -16.48
N LEU A 65 9.62 0.06 -16.81
CA LEU A 65 9.80 0.79 -18.07
C LEU A 65 9.75 -0.18 -19.26
N ASP A 66 10.33 -1.38 -19.11
CA ASP A 66 10.18 -2.46 -20.09
C ASP A 66 8.76 -3.00 -20.11
N GLU A 67 8.10 -3.17 -18.95
CA GLU A 67 6.70 -3.61 -18.88
C GLU A 67 5.75 -2.57 -19.51
N LEU A 68 6.03 -1.29 -19.30
CA LEU A 68 5.32 -0.16 -19.89
C LEU A 68 5.57 -0.12 -21.40
N CYS A 69 6.83 -0.23 -21.86
CA CYS A 69 7.14 -0.32 -23.28
C CYS A 69 6.49 -1.55 -23.94
N ASN A 70 6.54 -2.72 -23.29
CA ASN A 70 5.88 -3.94 -23.76
C ASN A 70 4.36 -3.79 -23.79
N SER A 71 3.77 -3.05 -22.85
CA SER A 71 2.33 -2.79 -22.81
C SER A 71 1.92 -1.78 -23.88
N LEU A 72 2.73 -0.75 -24.12
CA LEU A 72 2.55 0.19 -25.22
C LEU A 72 2.73 -0.47 -26.59
N ASP A 73 3.60 -1.49 -26.71
CA ASP A 73 3.79 -2.25 -27.95
C ASP A 73 2.62 -3.21 -28.24
N LYS A 74 1.84 -3.59 -27.22
CA LYS A 74 0.60 -4.37 -27.38
C LYS A 74 -0.57 -3.54 -27.92
N ILE A 75 -0.56 -2.22 -27.71
CA ILE A 75 -1.62 -1.32 -28.17
C ILE A 75 -1.39 -0.99 -29.65
N SER A 76 -2.33 -1.41 -30.50
CA SER A 76 -2.25 -1.18 -31.94
C SER A 76 -3.06 0.05 -32.37
N VAL A 77 -2.42 0.96 -33.11
CA VAL A 77 -3.07 2.15 -33.68
C VAL A 77 -3.40 1.86 -35.14
N LYS A 78 -4.66 1.51 -35.40
CA LYS A 78 -5.12 1.11 -36.75
C LYS A 78 -5.03 2.24 -37.78
N ALA A 79 -5.18 3.49 -37.33
CA ALA A 79 -5.10 4.67 -38.20
C ALA A 79 -3.70 4.88 -38.79
N GLU A 80 -2.65 4.54 -38.02
CA GLU A 80 -1.25 4.81 -38.39
C GLU A 80 -0.47 3.54 -38.81
N ASN A 81 -1.11 2.37 -38.76
CA ASN A 81 -0.50 1.05 -39.02
C ASN A 81 0.77 0.78 -38.18
N GLN A 82 0.82 1.32 -36.95
CA GLN A 82 1.95 1.15 -36.03
C GLN A 82 1.43 0.88 -34.61
N THR A 83 2.32 0.40 -33.73
CA THR A 83 2.03 0.29 -32.30
C THR A 83 2.20 1.67 -31.63
N LEU A 84 1.67 1.83 -30.41
CA LEU A 84 1.71 3.11 -29.70
C LEU A 84 3.14 3.51 -29.28
N LEU A 85 4.00 2.51 -29.04
CA LEU A 85 5.38 2.73 -28.59
C LEU A 85 6.23 3.58 -29.58
N PRO A 86 6.26 3.30 -30.90
CA PRO A 86 6.88 4.16 -31.91
C PRO A 86 6.42 5.62 -31.87
N ILE A 87 5.12 5.87 -31.71
CA ILE A 87 4.52 7.22 -31.69
C ILE A 87 5.00 7.99 -30.46
N VAL A 88 4.90 7.35 -29.28
CA VAL A 88 5.38 7.91 -28.02
C VAL A 88 6.89 8.16 -28.08
N ARG A 89 7.66 7.26 -28.69
CA ARG A 89 9.11 7.42 -28.88
C ARG A 89 9.43 8.60 -29.79
N GLN A 90 8.71 8.79 -30.88
CA GLN A 90 8.89 9.94 -31.77
C GLN A 90 8.61 11.24 -31.02
N ARG A 91 7.54 11.29 -30.23
CA ARG A 91 7.21 12.46 -29.41
C ARG A 91 8.26 12.75 -28.34
N LEU A 92 8.78 11.73 -27.67
CA LEU A 92 9.89 11.86 -26.72
C LEU A 92 11.18 12.37 -27.38
N CYS A 93 11.51 11.88 -28.57
CA CYS A 93 12.69 12.35 -29.31
C CYS A 93 12.57 13.80 -29.76
N ALA A 94 11.35 14.34 -29.91
CA ALA A 94 11.13 15.74 -30.27
C ALA A 94 11.42 16.72 -29.11
N LEU A 95 11.58 16.23 -27.87
CA LEU A 95 11.95 17.04 -26.71
C LEU A 95 13.48 17.14 -26.62
N GLU A 96 14.09 17.97 -27.49
CA GLU A 96 15.55 18.09 -27.60
C GLU A 96 16.12 19.18 -26.69
N THR A 97 15.32 20.15 -26.28
CA THR A 97 15.73 21.27 -25.44
C THR A 97 14.89 21.39 -24.17
N ILE A 98 15.42 22.12 -23.18
CA ILE A 98 14.68 22.46 -21.96
C ILE A 98 13.46 23.33 -22.30
N ASP A 99 13.56 24.19 -23.31
CA ASP A 99 12.45 25.03 -23.76
C ASP A 99 11.32 24.18 -24.35
N ASP A 100 11.63 23.12 -25.10
CA ASP A 100 10.62 22.16 -25.59
C ASP A 100 9.88 21.48 -24.43
N LEU A 101 10.59 21.20 -23.32
CA LEU A 101 10.01 20.64 -22.12
C LEU A 101 9.05 21.63 -21.43
N TYR A 102 9.42 22.91 -21.33
CA TYR A 102 8.53 23.95 -20.83
C TYR A 102 7.27 24.09 -21.70
N MET A 103 7.45 24.14 -23.02
CA MET A 103 6.33 24.22 -23.97
C MET A 103 5.43 23.00 -23.88
N PHE A 104 5.98 21.80 -23.64
CA PHE A 104 5.21 20.59 -23.40
C PHE A 104 4.37 20.69 -22.13
N PHE A 105 4.95 21.09 -21.00
CA PHE A 105 4.20 21.22 -19.74
C PHE A 105 3.12 22.29 -19.77
N ASP A 106 3.34 23.39 -20.49
CA ASP A 106 2.32 24.40 -20.74
C ASP A 106 1.18 23.84 -21.60
N ALA A 107 1.51 23.18 -22.71
CA ALA A 107 0.53 22.58 -23.62
C ALA A 107 -0.32 21.48 -22.96
N VAL A 108 0.29 20.64 -22.10
CA VAL A 108 -0.44 19.61 -21.35
C VAL A 108 -1.27 20.23 -20.22
N GLY A 109 -0.79 21.30 -19.59
CA GLY A 109 -1.55 22.06 -18.59
C GLY A 109 -2.84 22.67 -19.16
N GLN A 110 -2.78 23.16 -20.40
CA GLN A 110 -3.93 23.73 -21.12
C GLN A 110 -5.01 22.70 -21.48
N LEU A 111 -4.70 21.40 -21.46
CA LEU A 111 -5.70 20.34 -21.67
C LEU A 111 -6.68 20.21 -20.49
N VAL A 112 -6.32 20.72 -19.31
CA VAL A 112 -7.12 20.58 -18.09
C VAL A 112 -7.94 21.84 -17.85
N VAL A 113 -9.27 21.67 -17.80
CA VAL A 113 -10.22 22.78 -17.65
C VAL A 113 -11.18 22.49 -16.49
N ASP A 114 -11.53 23.52 -15.72
CA ASP A 114 -12.56 23.40 -14.70
C ASP A 114 -13.93 23.08 -15.34
N ALA A 115 -14.74 22.22 -14.72
CA ALA A 115 -15.98 21.71 -15.30
C ALA A 115 -16.95 22.82 -15.79
N GLU A 116 -16.88 24.02 -15.19
CA GLU A 116 -17.71 25.19 -15.51
C GLU A 116 -17.24 25.98 -16.75
N ALA A 117 -15.98 25.81 -17.17
CA ALA A 117 -15.37 26.55 -18.29
C ALA A 117 -15.39 25.78 -19.63
N ARG A 118 -16.12 24.66 -19.70
CA ARG A 118 -16.39 23.91 -20.94
C ARG A 118 -17.31 24.72 -21.87
N MET A 119 -16.80 25.81 -22.43
CA MET A 119 -17.40 26.39 -23.63
C MET A 119 -17.11 25.45 -24.79
N GLU A 120 -18.10 25.18 -25.64
CA GLU A 120 -17.95 24.41 -26.88
C GLU A 120 -16.85 25.06 -27.73
N SER A 121 -15.64 24.53 -27.68
CA SER A 121 -14.57 24.86 -28.61
C SER A 121 -14.66 23.90 -29.79
N ASP A 122 -14.73 24.44 -31.01
CA ASP A 122 -14.63 23.73 -32.30
C ASP A 122 -13.26 23.04 -32.54
N GLU A 123 -12.45 22.87 -31.50
CA GLU A 123 -11.11 22.29 -31.59
C GLU A 123 -11.17 20.76 -31.49
N GLU A 124 -10.39 20.08 -32.33
CA GLU A 124 -10.23 18.61 -32.39
C GLU A 124 -9.57 18.00 -31.13
N VAL A 125 -9.49 18.76 -30.02
CA VAL A 125 -8.81 18.40 -28.78
C VAL A 125 -9.83 18.16 -27.68
N THR A 126 -9.74 17.01 -27.03
CA THR A 126 -10.60 16.69 -25.88
C THR A 126 -10.08 17.35 -24.61
N LEU A 127 -10.89 18.25 -24.05
CA LEU A 127 -10.60 18.90 -22.77
C LEU A 127 -10.88 17.95 -21.61
N LEU A 128 -9.93 17.86 -20.68
CA LEU A 128 -9.99 16.98 -19.51
C LEU A 128 -10.56 17.74 -18.30
N ASP A 129 -11.42 17.04 -17.54
CA ASP A 129 -11.93 17.58 -16.28
C ASP A 129 -10.81 17.72 -15.25
N SER A 130 -10.74 18.87 -14.59
CA SER A 130 -9.80 19.12 -13.51
C SER A 130 -9.96 18.16 -12.31
N GLU A 131 -11.16 17.59 -12.13
CA GLU A 131 -11.44 16.60 -11.07
C GLU A 131 -11.31 15.14 -11.56
N SER A 132 -11.05 14.92 -12.85
CA SER A 132 -10.80 13.56 -13.36
C SER A 132 -9.43 13.04 -12.90
N ILE A 133 -9.26 11.71 -12.91
CA ILE A 133 -7.97 11.07 -12.60
C ILE A 133 -6.84 11.63 -13.49
N PHE A 134 -7.13 11.87 -14.77
CA PHE A 134 -6.16 12.46 -15.72
C PHE A 134 -5.85 13.92 -15.37
N GLY A 135 -6.89 14.72 -15.06
CA GLY A 135 -6.73 16.13 -14.68
C GLY A 135 -5.95 16.32 -13.38
N ILE A 136 -6.26 15.52 -12.35
CA ILE A 136 -5.53 15.54 -11.07
C ILE A 136 -4.07 15.17 -11.29
N PHE A 137 -3.78 14.13 -12.08
CA PHE A 137 -2.41 13.71 -12.39
C PHE A 137 -1.63 14.80 -13.12
N ILE A 138 -2.19 15.38 -14.20
CA ILE A 138 -1.56 16.48 -14.94
C ILE A 138 -1.29 17.66 -14.01
N ARG A 139 -2.27 18.10 -13.21
CA ARG A 139 -2.10 19.21 -12.26
C ARG A 139 -0.97 18.95 -11.28
N ARG A 140 -0.86 17.73 -10.73
CA ARG A 140 0.24 17.35 -9.83
C ARG A 140 1.59 17.38 -10.54
N CYS A 141 1.69 16.90 -11.77
CA CYS A 141 2.90 16.94 -12.57
C CYS A 141 3.33 18.38 -12.92
N CYS A 142 2.40 19.22 -13.40
CA CYS A 142 2.67 20.62 -13.70
C CYS A 142 3.06 21.41 -12.44
N LEU A 143 2.39 21.19 -11.31
CA LEU A 143 2.76 21.80 -10.03
C LEU A 143 4.17 21.36 -9.60
N ALA A 144 4.49 20.08 -9.70
CA ALA A 144 5.82 19.59 -9.38
C ALA A 144 6.89 20.23 -10.26
N PHE A 145 6.66 20.30 -11.58
CA PHE A 145 7.58 20.93 -12.53
C PHE A 145 7.78 22.42 -12.24
N ASN A 146 6.70 23.17 -11.97
CA ASN A 146 6.76 24.59 -11.64
C ASN A 146 7.47 24.88 -10.30
N LEU A 147 7.52 23.90 -9.40
CA LEU A 147 8.22 24.00 -8.11
C LEU A 147 9.70 23.63 -8.18
N MET A 148 10.16 23.05 -9.30
CA MET A 148 11.57 22.69 -9.47
C MET A 148 12.43 23.92 -9.73
N ASP A 149 13.65 23.90 -9.19
CA ASP A 149 14.66 24.86 -9.59
C ASP A 149 15.33 24.47 -10.92
N PHE A 150 16.14 25.38 -11.49
CA PHE A 150 16.81 25.13 -12.76
C PHE A 150 17.77 23.92 -12.72
N GLN A 151 18.39 23.63 -11.56
CA GLN A 151 19.30 22.49 -11.42
C GLN A 151 18.52 21.17 -11.41
N GLU A 152 17.36 21.16 -10.75
CA GLU A 152 16.42 20.04 -10.71
C GLU A 152 15.82 19.78 -12.10
N ILE A 153 15.39 20.83 -12.81
CA ILE A 153 14.91 20.72 -14.21
C ILE A 153 16.00 20.19 -15.13
N SER A 154 17.24 20.68 -14.99
CA SER A 154 18.37 20.19 -15.79
C SER A 154 18.67 18.71 -15.53
N ARG A 155 18.56 18.27 -14.27
CA ARG A 155 18.73 16.86 -13.88
C ARG A 155 17.62 15.99 -14.45
N PHE A 156 16.37 16.42 -14.27
CA PHE A 156 15.20 15.74 -14.81
C PHE A 156 15.28 15.61 -16.35
N PHE A 157 15.64 16.69 -17.04
CA PHE A 157 15.83 16.66 -18.49
C PHE A 157 16.93 15.67 -18.91
N ALA A 158 18.05 15.63 -18.19
CA ALA A 158 19.10 14.65 -18.43
C ALA A 158 18.63 13.20 -18.21
N GLU A 159 17.78 12.96 -17.21
CA GLU A 159 17.14 11.66 -16.96
C GLU A 159 16.20 11.25 -18.11
N CYS A 160 15.41 12.20 -18.64
CA CYS A 160 14.56 11.96 -19.82
C CYS A 160 15.38 11.59 -21.06
N LEU A 161 16.50 12.30 -21.31
CA LEU A 161 17.40 11.97 -22.42
C LEU A 161 18.04 10.58 -22.25
N ASP A 162 18.40 10.19 -21.02
CA ASP A 162 18.95 8.86 -20.75
C ASP A 162 17.90 7.76 -20.94
N MET A 163 16.64 8.02 -20.58
CA MET A 163 15.51 7.15 -20.89
C MET A 163 15.34 6.95 -22.39
N VAL A 164 15.33 8.02 -23.19
CA VAL A 164 15.19 7.91 -24.66
C VAL A 164 16.31 7.06 -25.26
N ARG A 165 17.53 7.22 -24.76
CA ARG A 165 18.69 6.40 -25.14
C ARG A 165 18.54 4.93 -24.70
N THR A 166 17.91 4.69 -23.55
CA THR A 166 17.67 3.35 -23.02
C THR A 166 16.57 2.63 -23.81
N ILE A 167 15.48 3.31 -24.17
CA ILE A 167 14.45 2.80 -25.08
C ILE A 167 15.04 2.52 -26.47
N ALA A 168 16.06 3.28 -26.89
CA ALA A 168 16.74 3.09 -28.16
C ALA A 168 17.75 1.93 -28.20
N LYS A 169 18.29 1.49 -27.05
CA LYS A 169 19.28 0.42 -26.96
C LYS A 169 18.61 -0.86 -26.45
N SER A 170 18.21 -1.72 -27.37
CA SER A 170 17.93 -3.12 -27.04
C SER A 170 19.22 -3.77 -26.52
N ASP A 171 19.22 -4.19 -25.25
CA ASP A 171 20.01 -5.31 -24.74
C ASP A 171 21.49 -5.08 -24.33
N GLY A 172 21.81 -4.03 -23.55
CA GLY A 172 23.15 -3.92 -22.94
C GLY A 172 23.22 -3.09 -21.66
N GLU A 173 23.76 -3.70 -20.60
CA GLU A 173 24.07 -3.21 -19.24
C GLU A 173 23.61 -1.78 -18.92
N ARG A 174 22.40 -1.70 -18.35
CA ARG A 174 21.74 -0.46 -17.94
C ARG A 174 22.29 0.02 -16.60
N LYS A 175 22.58 1.33 -16.50
CA LYS A 175 22.99 1.97 -15.25
C LYS A 175 21.82 1.97 -14.24
N PRO A 176 22.10 1.93 -12.92
CA PRO A 176 21.04 2.02 -11.93
C PRO A 176 20.34 3.36 -12.07
N VAL A 177 19.03 3.31 -12.29
CA VAL A 177 18.20 4.51 -12.39
C VAL A 177 18.21 5.23 -11.05
N VAL A 178 18.41 6.54 -11.11
CA VAL A 178 18.32 7.42 -9.94
C VAL A 178 16.83 7.61 -9.67
N TYR A 179 16.32 7.00 -8.60
CA TYR A 179 14.93 7.24 -8.18
C TYR A 179 14.82 8.61 -7.51
N SER A 180 13.67 9.25 -7.66
CA SER A 180 13.36 10.41 -6.82
C SER A 180 13.14 9.97 -5.37
N GLN A 181 13.40 10.86 -4.41
CA GLN A 181 13.20 10.55 -2.99
C GLN A 181 11.75 10.15 -2.67
N LEU A 182 10.77 10.70 -3.40
CA LEU A 182 9.34 10.44 -3.18
C LEU A 182 8.95 9.06 -3.74
N GLU A 183 9.48 8.67 -4.89
CA GLU A 183 9.23 7.36 -5.48
C GLU A 183 9.83 6.24 -4.63
N MET A 184 11.02 6.46 -4.06
CA MET A 184 11.59 5.51 -3.09
C MET A 184 10.71 5.36 -1.84
N GLN A 185 10.02 6.43 -1.42
CA GLN A 185 9.09 6.38 -0.28
C GLN A 185 7.82 5.61 -0.65
N GLU A 186 7.24 5.87 -1.83
CA GLU A 186 6.07 5.14 -2.34
C GLU A 186 6.37 3.64 -2.49
N GLN A 187 7.56 3.29 -2.98
CA GLN A 187 8.04 1.91 -3.04
C GLN A 187 8.08 1.23 -1.67
N ALA A 188 8.63 1.92 -0.67
CA ALA A 188 8.68 1.41 0.69
C ALA A 188 7.27 1.17 1.26
N GLU A 189 6.29 2.02 0.94
CA GLU A 189 4.89 1.86 1.37
C GLU A 189 4.22 0.62 0.74
N VAL A 190 4.46 0.37 -0.54
CA VAL A 190 3.96 -0.85 -1.20
C VAL A 190 4.58 -2.10 -0.58
N LEU A 191 5.90 -2.08 -0.33
CA LEU A 191 6.59 -3.19 0.34
C LEU A 191 6.04 -3.41 1.76
N ILE A 192 5.79 -2.35 2.53
CA ILE A 192 5.17 -2.45 3.86
C ILE A 192 3.80 -3.11 3.76
N SER A 193 2.96 -2.67 2.82
CA SER A 193 1.59 -3.16 2.66
C SER A 193 1.59 -4.66 2.33
N ARG A 194 2.47 -5.09 1.42
CA ARG A 194 2.68 -6.50 1.09
C ARG A 194 3.18 -7.32 2.28
N LEU A 195 4.14 -6.79 3.05
CA LEU A 195 4.68 -7.48 4.22
C LEU A 195 3.66 -7.63 5.36
N GLU A 196 2.73 -6.69 5.50
CA GLU A 196 1.63 -6.77 6.47
C GLU A 196 0.60 -7.84 6.09
N GLU A 197 0.36 -8.03 4.79
CA GLU A 197 -0.57 -9.03 4.27
C GLU A 197 0.05 -10.43 4.32
N GLU A 198 1.29 -10.58 3.86
CA GLU A 198 1.97 -11.88 3.75
C GLU A 198 2.68 -12.34 5.03
N SER A 199 2.00 -12.40 6.17
CA SER A 199 2.68 -12.67 7.46
C SER A 199 3.38 -14.03 7.64
N GLN A 200 3.24 -15.00 6.71
CA GLN A 200 3.67 -16.40 6.93
C GLN A 200 4.38 -17.10 5.76
N THR A 201 4.59 -16.43 4.63
CA THR A 201 5.24 -17.01 3.44
C THR A 201 6.74 -16.66 3.38
N PRO A 202 7.60 -17.47 2.75
CA PRO A 202 8.97 -17.04 2.44
C PRO A 202 8.95 -15.95 1.37
N LEU A 203 9.75 -14.89 1.56
CA LEU A 203 9.83 -13.77 0.63
C LEU A 203 10.56 -14.19 -0.65
N PRO A 204 10.08 -13.83 -1.86
CA PRO A 204 10.85 -14.00 -3.08
C PRO A 204 12.19 -13.25 -3.03
N GLU A 205 13.25 -13.83 -3.58
CA GLU A 205 14.61 -13.24 -3.57
C GLU A 205 14.69 -11.82 -4.17
N LYS A 206 13.80 -11.51 -5.12
CA LYS A 206 13.69 -10.17 -5.71
C LYS A 206 13.25 -9.14 -4.65
N MET A 207 12.21 -9.46 -3.87
CA MET A 207 11.69 -8.57 -2.84
C MET A 207 12.69 -8.36 -1.69
N GLU A 208 13.46 -9.38 -1.30
CA GLU A 208 14.53 -9.19 -0.31
C GLU A 208 15.63 -8.24 -0.79
N LYS A 209 15.94 -8.26 -2.10
CA LYS A 209 16.90 -7.32 -2.70
C LYS A 209 16.32 -5.91 -2.73
N ASP A 210 15.03 -5.76 -3.01
CA ASP A 210 14.34 -4.47 -3.04
C ASP A 210 14.20 -3.85 -1.65
N ILE A 211 13.94 -4.65 -0.61
CA ILE A 211 13.95 -4.22 0.79
C ILE A 211 15.35 -3.72 1.18
N ARG A 212 16.40 -4.49 0.87
CA ARG A 212 17.79 -4.09 1.15
C ARG A 212 18.17 -2.78 0.44
N ARG A 213 17.80 -2.66 -0.84
CA ARG A 213 18.00 -1.43 -1.62
C ARG A 213 17.30 -0.24 -0.98
N SER A 214 16.04 -0.40 -0.55
CA SER A 214 15.26 0.66 0.09
C SER A 214 15.86 1.11 1.42
N LEU A 215 16.39 0.16 2.22
CA LEU A 215 17.07 0.42 3.48
C LEU A 215 18.34 1.26 3.30
N GLU A 216 19.12 0.98 2.25
CA GLU A 216 20.37 1.69 1.94
C GLU A 216 20.11 3.10 1.39
N GLN A 217 19.05 3.26 0.58
CA GLN A 217 18.77 4.52 -0.12
C GLN A 217 18.04 5.56 0.73
N LEU A 218 17.28 5.14 1.76
CA LEU A 218 16.43 6.05 2.56
C LEU A 218 16.69 5.99 4.09
N PRO A 219 17.92 6.27 4.57
CA PRO A 219 18.23 6.16 6.01
C PRO A 219 17.52 7.19 6.90
N ARG A 220 16.94 8.26 6.33
CA ARG A 220 16.23 9.32 7.06
C ARG A 220 14.70 9.20 7.01
N TYR A 221 14.16 8.22 6.28
CA TYR A 221 12.71 8.04 6.17
C TYR A 221 12.21 7.15 7.31
N SER A 222 11.34 7.68 8.19
CA SER A 222 10.93 6.97 9.41
C SER A 222 10.29 5.61 9.12
N ARG A 223 9.43 5.53 8.10
CA ARG A 223 8.74 4.30 7.66
C ARG A 223 9.68 3.18 7.23
N ILE A 224 10.93 3.47 6.85
CA ILE A 224 11.95 2.44 6.55
C ILE A 224 12.29 1.63 7.79
N HIS A 225 12.30 2.25 8.98
CA HIS A 225 12.51 1.51 10.22
C HIS A 225 11.36 0.55 10.54
N TYR A 226 10.14 0.87 10.09
CA TYR A 226 9.00 -0.03 10.17
C TYR A 226 9.11 -1.19 9.15
N LEU A 227 9.53 -0.89 7.92
CA LEU A 227 9.84 -1.92 6.91
C LEU A 227 10.92 -2.89 7.42
N GLN A 228 11.99 -2.35 8.02
CA GLN A 228 13.06 -3.13 8.63
C GLN A 228 12.55 -4.00 9.78
N TYR A 229 11.68 -3.45 10.63
CA TYR A 229 11.03 -4.21 11.69
C TYR A 229 10.24 -5.40 11.13
N LEU A 230 9.41 -5.21 10.10
CA LEU A 230 8.62 -6.30 9.50
C LEU A 230 9.51 -7.40 8.92
N ASP A 231 10.60 -7.05 8.23
CA ASP A 231 11.58 -8.02 7.70
C ASP A 231 12.28 -8.80 8.83
N LEU A 232 12.75 -8.10 9.87
CA LEU A 232 13.46 -8.73 11.00
C LEU A 232 12.56 -9.65 11.84
N VAL A 233 11.29 -9.29 12.02
CA VAL A 233 10.31 -10.14 12.71
C VAL A 233 10.10 -11.44 11.95
N ARG A 234 10.01 -11.39 10.62
CA ARG A 234 9.89 -12.60 9.77
C ARG A 234 11.14 -13.49 9.85
N ARG A 235 12.32 -12.90 10.00
CA ARG A 235 13.58 -13.64 10.20
C ARG A 235 13.77 -14.18 11.61
N GLY A 236 12.95 -13.76 12.57
CA GLY A 236 13.04 -14.20 13.96
C GLY A 236 14.08 -13.45 14.80
N GLU A 237 14.61 -12.32 14.32
CA GLU A 237 15.64 -11.54 15.03
C GLU A 237 15.01 -10.59 16.06
N SER A 238 14.88 -11.03 17.32
CA SER A 238 14.17 -10.28 18.36
C SER A 238 14.85 -8.96 18.77
N GLU A 239 16.16 -8.92 18.92
CA GLU A 239 16.85 -7.72 19.43
C GLU A 239 16.86 -6.59 18.39
N GLN A 240 17.17 -6.94 17.14
CA GLN A 240 17.23 -5.96 16.05
C GLN A 240 15.84 -5.44 15.67
N SER A 241 14.81 -6.29 15.73
CA SER A 241 13.42 -5.86 15.49
C SER A 241 12.94 -4.87 16.55
N GLU A 242 13.28 -5.09 17.83
CA GLU A 242 12.94 -4.15 18.91
C GLU A 242 13.63 -2.78 18.71
N ILE A 243 14.91 -2.77 18.34
CA ILE A 243 15.65 -1.54 18.07
C ILE A 243 15.05 -0.79 16.87
N SER A 244 14.71 -1.49 15.80
CA SER A 244 14.13 -0.90 14.58
C SER A 244 12.73 -0.32 14.85
N LEU A 245 11.92 -1.03 15.63
CA LEU A 245 10.59 -0.57 16.04
C LEU A 245 10.67 0.70 16.91
N ARG A 246 11.58 0.73 17.88
CA ARG A 246 11.81 1.93 18.72
C ARG A 246 12.23 3.13 17.86
N ARG A 247 13.17 2.94 16.93
CA ARG A 247 13.60 4.00 15.98
C ARG A 247 12.45 4.55 15.14
N PHE A 248 11.55 3.69 14.68
CA PHE A 248 10.34 4.11 13.97
C PHE A 248 9.47 5.04 14.85
N PHE A 249 9.19 4.62 16.09
CA PHE A 249 8.36 5.40 16.99
C PHE A 249 9.03 6.68 17.46
N ASP A 250 10.32 6.66 17.79
CA ASP A 250 11.09 7.85 18.18
C ASP A 250 11.13 8.90 17.06
N SER A 251 11.14 8.47 15.79
CA SER A 251 11.09 9.37 14.65
C SER A 251 9.71 10.04 14.47
N ASN A 252 8.64 9.39 14.95
CA ASN A 252 7.27 9.90 14.84
C ASN A 252 6.83 10.69 16.08
N THR A 253 7.36 10.39 17.27
CA THR A 253 7.04 11.13 18.51
C THR A 253 7.48 12.59 18.45
N ILE A 254 8.55 12.88 17.72
CA ILE A 254 9.04 14.25 17.48
C ILE A 254 8.03 15.09 16.67
N LYS A 255 7.19 14.45 15.84
CA LYS A 255 6.31 15.16 14.89
C LYS A 255 4.95 15.54 15.47
N ASP A 256 4.36 14.69 16.32
CA ASP A 256 2.94 14.81 16.68
C ASP A 256 2.63 15.19 18.14
N ASN A 257 3.63 15.40 19.01
CA ASN A 257 3.45 15.73 20.45
C ASN A 257 2.50 14.79 21.23
N ARG A 258 2.05 13.68 20.62
CA ARG A 258 1.19 12.68 21.21
C ARG A 258 2.03 11.50 21.65
N THR A 259 1.64 10.88 22.75
CA THR A 259 2.22 9.63 23.21
C THR A 259 1.89 8.54 22.19
N ILE A 260 2.88 8.15 21.39
CA ILE A 260 2.82 6.96 20.52
C ILE A 260 3.41 5.73 21.27
N TYR A 261 3.87 5.95 22.49
CA TYR A 261 4.54 4.95 23.31
C TYR A 261 3.66 3.73 23.63
N GLN A 262 2.35 3.92 23.89
CA GLN A 262 1.42 2.81 24.11
C GLN A 262 1.29 1.91 22.88
N TYR A 263 1.32 2.48 21.67
CA TYR A 263 1.34 1.69 20.43
C TYR A 263 2.67 0.97 20.27
N ALA A 264 3.80 1.62 20.58
CA ALA A 264 5.11 0.97 20.55
C ALA A 264 5.15 -0.28 21.44
N LEU A 265 4.67 -0.18 22.68
CA LEU A 265 4.57 -1.31 23.60
C LEU A 265 3.62 -2.40 23.09
N MET A 266 2.50 -2.02 22.47
CA MET A 266 1.56 -2.96 21.85
C MET A 266 2.20 -3.72 20.67
N TYR A 267 2.92 -3.03 19.77
CA TYR A 267 3.63 -3.67 18.66
C TYR A 267 4.77 -4.56 19.17
N MET A 268 5.48 -4.15 20.23
CA MET A 268 6.47 -5.01 20.89
C MET A 268 5.83 -6.27 21.46
N ALA A 269 4.66 -6.16 22.10
CA ALA A 269 3.93 -7.31 22.60
C ALA A 269 3.51 -8.27 21.47
N ALA A 270 3.02 -7.72 20.36
CA ALA A 270 2.63 -8.49 19.18
C ALA A 270 3.82 -9.27 18.60
N MET A 271 4.97 -8.62 18.44
CA MET A 271 6.21 -9.25 17.99
C MET A 271 6.68 -10.35 18.94
N ARG A 272 6.72 -10.08 20.24
CA ARG A 272 7.11 -11.08 21.25
C ARG A 272 6.18 -12.29 21.26
N ALA A 273 4.88 -12.07 21.02
CA ALA A 273 3.90 -13.15 20.88
C ALA A 273 4.16 -14.01 19.64
N GLN A 274 4.49 -13.40 18.50
CA GLN A 274 4.83 -14.12 17.27
C GLN A 274 6.11 -14.96 17.41
N LEU A 275 7.09 -14.47 18.19
CA LEU A 275 8.32 -15.20 18.51
C LEU A 275 8.17 -16.26 19.62
N GLY A 276 6.95 -16.44 20.16
CA GLY A 276 6.66 -17.42 21.21
C GLY A 276 7.04 -16.99 22.64
N MET A 277 7.49 -15.75 22.85
CA MET A 277 7.82 -15.20 24.17
C MET A 277 6.56 -14.65 24.87
N ILE A 278 5.70 -15.56 25.32
CA ILE A 278 4.36 -15.22 25.84
C ILE A 278 4.44 -14.37 27.12
N GLU A 279 5.35 -14.66 28.04
CA GLU A 279 5.47 -13.93 29.32
C GLU A 279 5.88 -12.46 29.11
N LEU A 280 6.94 -12.24 28.30
CA LEU A 280 7.42 -10.90 27.96
C LEU A 280 6.39 -10.10 27.13
N SER A 281 5.55 -10.79 26.36
CA SER A 281 4.41 -10.19 25.65
C SER A 281 3.34 -9.71 26.65
N GLN A 282 2.97 -10.54 27.63
CA GLN A 282 2.00 -10.16 28.67
C GLN A 282 2.48 -9.02 29.56
N GLU A 283 3.78 -8.93 29.83
CA GLU A 283 4.36 -7.79 30.56
C GLU A 283 4.25 -6.50 29.75
N ALA A 284 4.61 -6.54 28.46
CA ALA A 284 4.48 -5.39 27.57
C ALA A 284 3.03 -4.93 27.41
N LEU A 285 2.06 -5.86 27.32
CA LEU A 285 0.63 -5.49 27.25
C LEU A 285 0.12 -4.84 28.55
N ARG A 286 0.61 -5.30 29.72
CA ARG A 286 0.26 -4.69 31.01
C ARG A 286 0.77 -3.26 31.11
N GLU A 287 2.00 -3.02 30.67
CA GLU A 287 2.58 -1.68 30.59
C GLU A 287 1.81 -0.80 29.58
N ALA A 288 1.54 -1.33 28.38
CA ALA A 288 0.76 -0.63 27.35
C ALA A 288 -0.64 -0.24 27.86
N THR A 289 -1.29 -1.13 28.63
CA THR A 289 -2.61 -0.86 29.23
C THR A 289 -2.56 0.31 30.19
N GLN A 290 -1.52 0.38 31.02
CA GLN A 290 -1.38 1.45 32.00
C GLN A 290 -1.20 2.80 31.29
N VAL A 291 -0.25 2.87 30.35
CA VAL A 291 -0.01 4.08 29.56
C VAL A 291 -1.25 4.50 28.76
N ALA A 292 -1.92 3.56 28.10
CA ALA A 292 -3.12 3.86 27.31
C ALA A 292 -4.28 4.38 28.18
N ARG A 293 -4.43 3.90 29.42
CA ARG A 293 -5.42 4.44 30.38
C ARG A 293 -5.05 5.85 30.83
N ASP A 294 -3.79 6.08 31.15
CA ASP A 294 -3.29 7.39 31.59
C ASP A 294 -3.46 8.45 30.48
N CYS A 295 -3.28 8.04 29.22
CA CYS A 295 -3.50 8.88 28.03
C CYS A 295 -4.97 8.92 27.56
N GLN A 296 -5.89 8.19 28.21
CA GLN A 296 -7.30 8.03 27.79
C GLN A 296 -7.47 7.58 26.32
N ASP A 297 -6.53 6.80 25.80
CA ASP A 297 -6.57 6.28 24.43
C ASP A 297 -7.44 5.02 24.35
N HIS A 298 -8.73 5.23 24.12
CA HIS A 298 -9.71 4.13 24.01
C HIS A 298 -9.49 3.25 22.78
N ILE A 299 -8.89 3.75 21.71
CA ILE A 299 -8.64 2.98 20.50
C ILE A 299 -7.51 2.00 20.78
N CYS A 300 -6.39 2.46 21.33
CA CYS A 300 -5.27 1.60 21.72
C CYS A 300 -5.73 0.51 22.72
N LEU A 301 -6.59 0.86 23.68
CA LEU A 301 -7.16 -0.11 24.62
C LEU A 301 -7.94 -1.24 23.92
N LEU A 302 -8.67 -0.97 22.83
CA LEU A 302 -9.33 -2.03 22.06
C LEU A 302 -8.32 -3.00 21.45
N TYR A 303 -7.25 -2.49 20.85
CA TYR A 303 -6.19 -3.32 20.28
C TYR A 303 -5.48 -4.16 21.35
N ILE A 304 -5.17 -3.57 22.51
CA ILE A 304 -4.56 -4.28 23.63
C ILE A 304 -5.47 -5.42 24.11
N ILE A 305 -6.76 -5.15 24.31
CA ILE A 305 -7.75 -6.16 24.71
C ILE A 305 -7.84 -7.29 23.66
N CYS A 306 -7.80 -6.96 22.38
CA CYS A 306 -7.79 -7.94 21.29
C CYS A 306 -6.53 -8.84 21.36
N TRP A 307 -5.35 -8.28 21.61
CA TRP A 307 -4.12 -9.04 21.79
C TRP A 307 -4.13 -9.91 23.04
N GLU A 308 -4.63 -9.41 24.17
CA GLU A 308 -4.83 -10.22 25.38
C GLU A 308 -5.76 -11.40 25.11
N ALA A 309 -6.87 -11.18 24.39
CA ALA A 309 -7.81 -12.23 24.01
C ALA A 309 -7.13 -13.30 23.13
N ARG A 310 -6.33 -12.88 22.15
CA ARG A 310 -5.56 -13.79 21.27
C ARG A 310 -4.59 -14.66 22.07
N LEU A 311 -3.83 -14.06 22.99
CA LEU A 311 -2.90 -14.80 23.85
C LEU A 311 -3.63 -15.80 24.75
N MET A 312 -4.79 -15.44 25.30
CA MET A 312 -5.61 -16.36 26.10
C MET A 312 -6.19 -17.49 25.24
N CYS A 313 -6.63 -17.22 24.00
CA CYS A 313 -7.06 -18.24 23.05
C CYS A 313 -5.94 -19.22 22.70
N ALA A 314 -4.72 -18.72 22.44
CA ALA A 314 -3.56 -19.55 22.17
C ALA A 314 -3.19 -20.40 23.40
N ALA A 315 -3.20 -19.80 24.60
CA ALA A 315 -2.94 -20.53 25.83
C ALA A 315 -3.97 -21.64 26.09
N LEU A 316 -5.25 -21.44 25.75
CA LEU A 316 -6.29 -22.47 25.88
C LEU A 316 -6.07 -23.70 24.97
N GLN A 317 -5.32 -23.56 23.87
CA GLN A 317 -4.97 -24.69 23.01
C GLN A 317 -3.91 -25.58 23.65
N HIS A 318 -3.00 -24.99 24.42
CA HIS A 318 -1.86 -25.69 25.04
C HIS A 318 -2.10 -26.08 26.50
N ASP A 319 -2.89 -25.31 27.24
CA ASP A 319 -3.02 -25.44 28.69
C ASP A 319 -4.47 -25.24 29.19
N LYS A 320 -4.91 -26.08 30.13
CA LYS A 320 -6.34 -26.19 30.53
C LYS A 320 -6.75 -25.23 31.65
N HIS A 321 -5.81 -24.54 32.30
CA HIS A 321 -6.07 -23.74 33.50
C HIS A 321 -6.57 -22.30 33.23
N VAL A 322 -6.68 -21.87 31.97
CA VAL A 322 -7.18 -20.52 31.64
C VAL A 322 -8.70 -20.43 31.84
N SER A 323 -9.16 -19.38 32.52
CA SER A 323 -10.59 -19.16 32.78
C SER A 323 -11.33 -18.79 31.49
N LYS A 324 -12.03 -19.77 30.91
CA LYS A 324 -12.92 -19.58 29.74
C LYS A 324 -13.96 -18.48 29.96
N ASN A 325 -14.48 -18.36 31.18
CA ASN A 325 -15.48 -17.34 31.52
C ASN A 325 -14.90 -15.93 31.44
N ARG A 326 -13.65 -15.74 31.89
CA ARG A 326 -12.96 -14.45 31.79
C ARG A 326 -12.76 -14.04 30.33
N LEU A 327 -12.30 -14.97 29.49
CA LEU A 327 -12.13 -14.71 28.06
C LEU A 327 -13.45 -14.37 27.37
N LYS A 328 -14.53 -15.12 27.66
CA LYS A 328 -15.86 -14.85 27.12
C LYS A 328 -16.35 -13.44 27.49
N GLN A 329 -16.18 -13.03 28.75
CA GLN A 329 -16.55 -11.68 29.20
C GLN A 329 -15.72 -10.60 28.51
N LEU A 330 -14.42 -10.82 28.37
CA LEU A 330 -13.51 -9.88 27.71
C LEU A 330 -13.86 -9.69 26.23
N LEU A 331 -14.17 -10.77 25.52
CA LEU A 331 -14.60 -10.72 24.12
C LEU A 331 -15.95 -10.02 23.93
N ILE A 332 -16.91 -10.24 24.83
CA ILE A 332 -18.21 -9.53 24.79
C ILE A 332 -17.98 -8.02 24.98
N ALA A 333 -17.14 -7.64 25.94
CA ALA A 333 -16.80 -6.25 26.18
C ALA A 333 -16.07 -5.62 24.98
N LEU A 334 -15.14 -6.35 24.35
CA LEU A 334 -14.42 -5.91 23.16
C LEU A 334 -15.38 -5.59 22.01
N VAL A 335 -16.25 -6.52 21.65
CA VAL A 335 -17.21 -6.35 20.55
C VAL A 335 -18.17 -5.19 20.85
N ALA A 336 -18.76 -5.15 22.05
CA ALA A 336 -19.68 -4.07 22.43
C ALA A 336 -19.01 -2.69 22.36
N LYS A 337 -17.77 -2.58 22.83
CA LYS A 337 -17.03 -1.32 22.79
C LYS A 337 -16.60 -0.95 21.37
N ALA A 338 -16.14 -1.90 20.57
CA ALA A 338 -15.77 -1.69 19.16
C ALA A 338 -16.98 -1.19 18.34
N SER A 339 -18.15 -1.82 18.48
CA SER A 339 -19.38 -1.35 17.83
C SER A 339 -19.78 0.05 18.28
N SER A 340 -19.67 0.36 19.59
CA SER A 340 -19.99 1.71 20.10
C SER A 340 -19.08 2.81 19.52
N MET A 341 -17.84 2.45 19.18
CA MET A 341 -16.83 3.35 18.62
C MET A 341 -16.83 3.35 17.08
N ARG A 342 -17.70 2.58 16.44
CA ARG A 342 -17.72 2.36 14.98
C ARG A 342 -16.39 1.86 14.41
N ASN A 343 -15.63 1.10 15.21
CA ASN A 343 -14.42 0.44 14.73
C ASN A 343 -14.79 -0.97 14.25
N HIS A 344 -15.19 -1.04 12.97
CA HIS A 344 -15.67 -2.27 12.35
C HIS A 344 -14.58 -3.35 12.25
N GLU A 345 -13.31 -2.96 12.08
CA GLU A 345 -12.19 -3.92 12.06
C GLU A 345 -12.04 -4.66 13.38
N MET A 346 -12.05 -3.93 14.50
CA MET A 346 -11.95 -4.52 15.84
C MET A 346 -13.21 -5.31 16.20
N GLU A 347 -14.39 -4.89 15.73
CA GLU A 347 -15.62 -5.65 15.90
C GLU A 347 -15.52 -7.00 15.20
N ILE A 348 -15.12 -7.02 13.92
CA ILE A 348 -14.95 -8.24 13.14
C ILE A 348 -13.90 -9.14 13.79
N ALA A 349 -12.73 -8.60 14.17
CA ALA A 349 -11.69 -9.36 14.84
C ALA A 349 -12.17 -9.96 16.18
N GLY A 350 -12.92 -9.20 16.98
CA GLY A 350 -13.50 -9.67 18.23
C GLY A 350 -14.52 -10.81 18.00
N ARG A 351 -15.37 -10.69 16.99
CA ARG A 351 -16.34 -11.74 16.61
C ARG A 351 -15.66 -13.01 16.11
N ILE A 352 -14.60 -12.89 15.29
CA ILE A 352 -13.78 -14.03 14.86
C ILE A 352 -13.22 -14.78 16.09
N LEU A 353 -12.68 -14.05 17.07
CA LEU A 353 -12.15 -14.66 18.31
C LEU A 353 -13.24 -15.32 19.16
N GLN A 354 -14.46 -14.77 19.19
CA GLN A 354 -15.62 -15.42 19.82
C GLN A 354 -15.96 -16.73 19.12
N THR A 355 -15.98 -16.75 17.79
CA THR A 355 -16.21 -17.96 17.01
C THR A 355 -15.11 -18.99 17.24
N ASP A 356 -13.85 -18.58 17.27
CA ASP A 356 -12.72 -19.45 17.62
C ASP A 356 -12.87 -20.08 19.01
N LEU A 357 -13.32 -19.30 20.01
CA LEU A 357 -13.60 -19.82 21.33
C LEU A 357 -14.75 -20.85 21.34
N LEU A 358 -15.81 -20.60 20.55
CA LEU A 358 -16.92 -21.55 20.40
C LEU A 358 -16.45 -22.87 19.77
N ILE A 359 -15.61 -22.79 18.74
CA ILE A 359 -15.00 -23.98 18.10
C ILE A 359 -14.14 -24.75 19.11
N LEU A 360 -13.26 -24.06 19.85
CA LEU A 360 -12.38 -24.69 20.86
C LEU A 360 -13.16 -25.34 22.01
N THR A 361 -14.32 -24.78 22.37
CA THR A 361 -15.18 -25.31 23.43
C THR A 361 -16.16 -26.37 22.94
N LYS A 362 -16.19 -26.66 21.63
CA LYS A 362 -17.17 -27.54 20.98
C LYS A 362 -18.62 -27.10 21.27
N GLY A 363 -18.88 -25.81 21.09
CA GLY A 363 -20.22 -25.22 21.16
C GLY A 363 -21.18 -25.79 20.11
N PRO A 364 -22.47 -25.39 20.15
CA PRO A 364 -23.46 -25.83 19.17
C PRO A 364 -23.08 -25.37 17.75
N LYS A 365 -23.31 -26.25 16.76
CA LYS A 365 -22.93 -26.02 15.37
C LYS A 365 -23.65 -24.81 14.76
N GLU A 366 -24.92 -24.62 15.13
CA GLU A 366 -25.78 -23.57 14.60
C GLU A 366 -25.20 -22.18 14.92
N GLU A 367 -24.81 -21.97 16.18
CA GLU A 367 -24.23 -20.69 16.63
C GLU A 367 -22.89 -20.37 15.93
N VAL A 368 -22.06 -21.39 15.66
CA VAL A 368 -20.78 -21.21 14.98
C VAL A 368 -20.99 -20.75 13.54
N PHE A 369 -21.86 -21.44 12.78
CA PHE A 369 -22.10 -21.09 11.38
C PHE A 369 -22.92 -19.81 11.22
N GLU A 370 -23.87 -19.53 12.12
CA GLU A 370 -24.57 -18.24 12.16
C GLU A 370 -23.59 -17.09 12.40
N SER A 371 -22.65 -17.25 13.34
CA SER A 371 -21.60 -16.26 13.59
C SER A 371 -20.70 -16.05 12.36
N LEU A 372 -20.34 -17.12 11.64
CA LEU A 372 -19.52 -17.01 10.43
C LEU A 372 -20.22 -16.25 9.31
N VAL A 373 -21.51 -16.50 9.09
CA VAL A 373 -22.32 -15.78 8.09
C VAL A 373 -22.44 -14.31 8.46
N LEU A 374 -22.69 -14.00 9.74
CA LEU A 374 -22.76 -12.62 10.22
C LEU A 374 -21.42 -11.89 10.02
N ILE A 375 -20.29 -12.52 10.33
CA ILE A 375 -18.96 -11.94 10.10
C ILE A 375 -18.74 -11.67 8.61
N GLN A 376 -19.13 -12.60 7.74
CA GLN A 376 -19.00 -12.42 6.29
C GLN A 376 -19.84 -11.23 5.79
N ALA A 377 -21.07 -11.08 6.29
CA ALA A 377 -21.92 -9.94 5.97
C ALA A 377 -21.27 -8.61 6.37
N LEU A 378 -20.73 -8.52 7.60
CA LEU A 378 -20.03 -7.32 8.08
C LEU A 378 -18.78 -6.98 7.26
N ILE A 379 -18.01 -7.99 6.84
CA ILE A 379 -16.83 -7.78 5.98
C ILE A 379 -17.23 -7.16 4.64
N VAL A 380 -18.34 -7.61 4.05
CA VAL A 380 -18.85 -7.10 2.77
C VAL A 380 -19.48 -5.71 2.94
N GLU A 381 -20.25 -5.49 4.00
CA GLU A 381 -20.92 -4.21 4.28
C GLU A 381 -19.92 -3.06 4.49
N HIS A 382 -18.78 -3.35 5.13
CA HIS A 382 -17.78 -2.34 5.48
C HIS A 382 -16.48 -2.41 4.66
N ASP A 383 -16.42 -3.22 3.59
CA ASP A 383 -15.26 -3.48 2.72
C ASP A 383 -13.91 -3.72 3.46
N VAL A 384 -13.95 -4.48 4.57
CA VAL A 384 -12.75 -4.78 5.37
C VAL A 384 -12.02 -6.01 4.81
N ARG A 385 -11.34 -5.82 3.68
CA ARG A 385 -10.70 -6.92 2.92
C ARG A 385 -9.63 -7.68 3.70
N LYS A 386 -8.83 -6.98 4.53
CA LYS A 386 -7.75 -7.56 5.34
C LYS A 386 -8.20 -8.68 6.29
N MET A 387 -9.48 -8.68 6.70
CA MET A 387 -10.03 -9.69 7.61
C MET A 387 -10.58 -10.93 6.89
N ARG A 388 -10.65 -10.91 5.56
CA ARG A 388 -11.20 -12.01 4.76
C ARG A 388 -10.38 -13.29 4.90
N GLU A 389 -9.05 -13.18 4.91
CA GLU A 389 -8.18 -14.35 5.11
C GLU A 389 -8.36 -14.98 6.49
N GLN A 390 -8.44 -14.16 7.54
CA GLN A 390 -8.67 -14.63 8.91
C GLN A 390 -10.03 -15.33 9.01
N TRP A 391 -11.06 -14.77 8.37
CA TRP A 391 -12.37 -15.42 8.26
C TRP A 391 -12.28 -16.77 7.55
N HIS A 392 -11.59 -16.87 6.40
CA HIS A 392 -11.42 -18.13 5.67
C HIS A 392 -10.71 -19.20 6.53
N ARG A 393 -9.67 -18.81 7.28
CA ARG A 393 -8.96 -19.71 8.20
C ARG A 393 -9.88 -20.22 9.32
N THR A 394 -10.66 -19.34 9.95
CA THR A 394 -11.59 -19.72 11.04
C THR A 394 -12.74 -20.57 10.50
N ALA A 395 -13.29 -20.23 9.32
CA ALA A 395 -14.30 -21.04 8.65
C ALA A 395 -13.77 -22.45 8.35
N SER A 396 -12.57 -22.56 7.78
CA SER A 396 -11.93 -23.86 7.48
C SER A 396 -11.81 -24.74 8.72
N ARG A 397 -11.40 -24.14 9.86
CA ARG A 397 -11.33 -24.83 11.15
C ARG A 397 -12.71 -25.28 11.65
N ALA A 398 -13.75 -24.46 11.49
CA ALA A 398 -15.12 -24.83 11.85
C ALA A 398 -15.63 -26.04 11.03
N TRP A 399 -15.45 -26.02 9.71
CA TRP A 399 -15.86 -27.14 8.84
C TRP A 399 -15.11 -28.43 9.15
N ALA A 400 -13.82 -28.32 9.47
CA ALA A 400 -12.99 -29.48 9.85
C ALA A 400 -13.47 -30.15 11.15
N GLU A 401 -13.86 -29.37 12.16
CA GLU A 401 -14.31 -29.91 13.45
C GLU A 401 -15.74 -30.46 13.42
N TYR A 402 -16.69 -29.77 12.76
CA TYR A 402 -18.12 -30.08 12.90
C TYR A 402 -18.70 -30.98 11.80
N GLU A 403 -18.29 -30.80 10.54
CA GLU A 403 -18.92 -31.51 9.43
C GLU A 403 -18.03 -32.57 8.78
N LYS A 404 -16.72 -32.63 9.12
CA LYS A 404 -15.76 -33.60 8.56
C LYS A 404 -15.84 -33.71 7.02
N GLN A 405 -16.18 -32.63 6.33
CA GLN A 405 -16.32 -32.59 4.87
C GLN A 405 -14.96 -32.19 4.25
N PRO A 406 -14.24 -33.12 3.59
CA PRO A 406 -12.90 -32.85 3.07
C PRO A 406 -12.88 -31.83 1.92
N TRP A 407 -13.95 -31.74 1.13
CA TRP A 407 -14.03 -30.78 0.00
C TRP A 407 -14.12 -29.33 0.47
N ALA A 408 -14.76 -29.04 1.59
CA ALA A 408 -14.84 -27.68 2.14
C ALA A 408 -13.46 -27.19 2.60
N ARG A 409 -12.63 -28.10 3.13
CA ARG A 409 -11.22 -27.85 3.41
C ARG A 409 -10.46 -27.53 2.11
N ASP A 410 -10.62 -28.35 1.08
CA ASP A 410 -9.92 -28.16 -0.20
C ASP A 410 -10.34 -26.88 -0.93
N VAL A 411 -11.64 -26.51 -0.89
CA VAL A 411 -12.13 -25.26 -1.48
C VAL A 411 -11.61 -24.04 -0.71
N MET A 412 -11.59 -24.10 0.62
CA MET A 412 -11.03 -22.99 1.41
C MET A 412 -9.51 -22.89 1.29
N GLN A 413 -8.82 -24.02 1.14
CA GLN A 413 -7.38 -24.03 0.86
C GLN A 413 -7.10 -23.45 -0.53
N ARG A 414 -7.89 -23.80 -1.54
CA ARG A 414 -7.82 -23.17 -2.87
C ARG A 414 -8.17 -21.69 -2.86
N LEU A 415 -9.08 -21.23 -1.99
CA LEU A 415 -9.39 -19.80 -1.85
C LEU A 415 -8.24 -19.03 -1.17
N LEU A 416 -7.56 -19.65 -0.20
CA LEU A 416 -6.32 -19.10 0.39
C LEU A 416 -5.18 -19.08 -0.64
N ASP A 417 -5.11 -20.09 -1.51
CA ASP A 417 -4.15 -20.15 -2.62
C ASP A 417 -4.53 -19.18 -3.76
N GLN A 418 -5.81 -18.86 -3.95
CA GLN A 418 -6.28 -17.86 -4.92
C GLN A 418 -6.05 -16.43 -4.44
N THR A 419 -6.15 -16.16 -3.13
CA THR A 419 -5.73 -14.86 -2.58
C THR A 419 -4.22 -14.67 -2.69
N SER A 420 -3.41 -15.75 -2.71
CA SER A 420 -1.96 -15.66 -2.95
C SER A 420 -1.55 -15.73 -4.43
N SER A 421 -2.37 -16.31 -5.32
CA SER A 421 -2.09 -16.43 -6.76
C SER A 421 -2.79 -15.40 -7.64
N ALA A 422 -3.65 -14.53 -7.09
CA ALA A 422 -4.22 -13.40 -7.83
C ALA A 422 -3.16 -12.37 -8.30
N GLU A 423 -1.90 -12.51 -7.89
CA GLU A 423 -0.76 -11.72 -8.39
C GLU A 423 0.15 -12.45 -9.41
N THR A 424 -0.22 -13.64 -9.88
CA THR A 424 0.41 -14.19 -11.10
C THR A 424 -0.46 -13.87 -12.31
N PRO A 425 -0.08 -12.93 -13.20
CA PRO A 425 -0.74 -12.83 -14.48
C PRO A 425 -0.52 -14.17 -15.20
N LEU A 426 -1.64 -14.82 -15.54
CA LEU A 426 -1.67 -15.96 -16.44
C LEU A 426 -0.84 -15.63 -17.69
N HIS A 427 0.10 -16.53 -17.98
CA HIS A 427 1.02 -16.50 -19.13
C HIS A 427 0.35 -16.20 -20.46
#